data_AF-A0A2I0T6W6-F1
#
_entry.id   AF-A0A2I0T6W6-F1
#
_cell.length_a   1.000
_cell.length_b   1.000
_cell.length_c   1.000
_cell.angle_alpha   90.00
_cell.angle_beta   90.00
_cell.angle_gamma   90.00
#
_symmetry.space_group_name_H-M   'P 1'
#
loop_
_entity.id
_entity.type
_entity.pdbx_description
1 polymer ?
#
loop_
_entity_poly.entity_id
_entity_poly.type
_entity_poly.pdbx_seq_one_letter_code
_entity_poly.pdbx_strand_id
1 'polypeptide(L)'
;MEVEASIHFDTMLRFSGSPVLMCLQLREEQVPYREIFTVSKSAGSQSSTTRKGRQGTVPGREFALHRANSKVCSLLLMAEE
;
A
#
# COMPACT_ATOMS: atom_id res chain seq x y z
N MET A 1 -1.71 -10.26 -14.06
CA MET A 1 -1.03 -9.72 -12.86
C MET A 1 -2.09 -9.57 -11.81
N GLU A 2 -1.89 -10.19 -10.67
CA GLU A 2 -2.76 -10.10 -9.50
C GLU A 2 -2.00 -9.32 -8.42
N VAL A 3 -2.68 -8.37 -7.78
CA VAL A 3 -2.13 -7.46 -6.77
C VAL A 3 -3.19 -7.30 -5.69
N GLU A 4 -2.79 -7.45 -4.43
CA GLU A 4 -3.68 -7.28 -3.27
C GLU A 4 -3.22 -6.08 -2.43
N ALA A 5 -3.73 -4.90 -2.77
CA ALA A 5 -3.32 -3.66 -2.11
C ALA A 5 -4.19 -3.34 -0.89
N SER A 6 -3.55 -2.89 0.20
CA SER A 6 -4.21 -2.34 1.38
C SER A 6 -3.75 -0.90 1.61
N ILE A 7 -4.73 -0.02 1.83
CA ILE A 7 -4.51 1.40 2.11
C ILE A 7 -5.15 1.72 3.47
N HIS A 8 -4.35 2.25 4.37
CA HIS A 8 -4.74 2.63 5.72
C HIS A 8 -4.82 4.15 5.84
N PHE A 9 -5.88 4.60 6.52
CA PHE A 9 -6.08 5.99 6.88
C PHE A 9 -6.18 6.09 8.41
N ASP A 10 -5.08 6.47 9.03
CA ASP A 10 -4.97 6.55 10.49
C ASP A 10 -5.23 7.99 10.95
N THR A 11 -5.99 8.13 12.03
CA THR A 11 -6.34 9.43 12.62
C THR A 11 -5.97 9.44 14.09
N MET A 12 -5.13 10.38 14.48
CA MET A 12 -4.70 10.60 15.85
C MET A 12 -5.21 11.95 16.33
N LEU A 13 -5.81 11.97 17.53
CA LEU A 13 -6.46 13.15 18.10
C LEU A 13 -5.91 13.43 19.50
N ARG A 14 -5.60 14.70 19.77
CA ARG A 14 -5.32 15.19 21.12
C ARG A 14 -6.35 16.24 21.51
N PHE A 15 -7.28 15.83 22.38
CA PHE A 15 -8.40 16.65 22.86
C PHE A 15 -8.02 17.62 23.98
N SER A 16 -6.82 17.50 24.55
CA SER A 16 -6.40 18.30 25.71
C SER A 16 -6.11 19.78 25.42
N GLY A 17 -6.36 20.27 24.20
CA GLY A 17 -6.09 21.64 23.76
C GLY A 17 -7.19 22.20 22.84
N SER A 18 -7.28 23.53 22.75
CA SER A 18 -8.19 24.24 21.83
C SER A 18 -7.36 25.18 20.93
N PRO A 19 -7.36 24.99 19.60
CA PRO A 19 -8.11 23.97 18.86
C PRO A 19 -7.58 22.54 19.12
N VAL A 20 -8.44 21.54 18.88
CA VAL A 20 -8.05 20.11 18.92
C VAL A 20 -6.94 19.86 17.90
N LEU A 21 -5.91 19.13 18.30
CA LEU A 21 -4.86 18.70 17.38
C LEU A 21 -5.25 17.37 16.73
N MET A 22 -5.12 17.32 15.41
CA MET A 22 -5.42 16.15 14.59
C MET A 22 -4.26 15.86 13.64
N CYS A 23 -3.73 14.64 13.70
CA CYS A 23 -2.78 14.10 12.72
C CYS A 23 -3.47 13.02 11.91
N LEU A 24 -3.34 13.13 10.58
CA LEU A 24 -3.84 12.17 9.61
C LEU A 24 -2.65 11.49 8.93
N GLN A 25 -2.71 10.18 8.75
CA GLN A 25 -1.70 9.42 8.01
C GLN A 25 -2.39 8.58 6.93
N LEU A 26 -1.84 8.62 5.72
CA LEU A 26 -2.28 7.78 4.62
C LEU A 26 -1.11 6.88 4.23
N ARG A 27 -1.28 5.58 4.39
CA ARG A 27 -0.20 4.59 4.25
C ARG A 27 -0.68 3.44 3.39
N GLU A 28 0.13 3.08 2.39
CA GLU A 28 -0.01 1.85 1.63
C GLU A 28 0.95 0.82 2.23
N GLU A 29 0.43 -0.34 2.60
CA GLU A 29 1.25 -1.43 3.13
C GLU A 29 2.10 -2.07 2.01
N GLN A 30 3.04 -2.94 2.40
CA GLN A 30 3.74 -3.76 1.43
C GLN A 30 2.75 -4.68 0.71
N VAL A 31 2.75 -4.64 -0.61
CA VAL A 31 1.77 -5.36 -1.43
C VAL A 31 2.42 -6.56 -2.13
N PRO A 32 1.93 -7.80 -1.92
CA PRO A 32 2.36 -8.94 -2.72
C PRO A 32 1.77 -8.87 -4.13
N TYR A 33 2.53 -9.31 -5.15
CA TYR A 33 2.03 -9.44 -6.51
C TYR A 33 2.40 -10.79 -7.13
N ARG A 34 1.57 -11.25 -8.06
CA ARG A 34 1.78 -12.46 -8.85
C ARG A 34 1.54 -12.24 -10.33
N GLU A 35 2.47 -12.73 -11.14
CA GLU A 35 2.36 -12.81 -12.59
C GLU A 35 2.26 -14.26 -13.03
N ILE A 36 1.42 -14.52 -14.03
CA ILE A 36 1.21 -15.84 -14.59
C ILE A 36 1.30 -15.70 -16.11
N PHE A 37 2.22 -16.44 -16.72
CA PHE A 37 2.46 -16.48 -18.15
C PHE A 37 2.00 -17.83 -18.68
N THR A 38 0.97 -17.85 -19.50
CA THR A 38 0.49 -19.06 -20.18
C THR A 38 0.88 -18.98 -21.65
N VAL A 39 1.69 -19.93 -22.10
CA VAL A 39 2.09 -20.07 -23.50
C VAL A 39 1.41 -21.31 -24.06
N SER A 40 0.51 -21.12 -25.01
CA SER A 40 -0.18 -22.20 -25.70
C SER A 40 0.34 -22.31 -27.14
N LYS A 41 0.61 -23.53 -27.60
CA LYS A 41 0.96 -23.85 -28.98
C LYS A 41 -0.03 -24.87 -29.51
N SER A 42 -0.56 -24.65 -30.71
CA SER A 42 -1.44 -25.61 -31.41
C SER A 42 -0.95 -25.84 -32.84
N ALA A 43 -0.97 -27.09 -33.28
CA ALA A 43 -0.66 -27.51 -34.64
C ALA A 43 -1.52 -28.73 -35.01
N GLY A 44 -2.47 -28.57 -35.94
CA GLY A 44 -3.43 -29.63 -36.27
C GLY A 44 -4.26 -30.05 -35.05
N SER A 45 -4.29 -31.35 -34.75
CA SER A 45 -4.95 -31.90 -33.55
C SER A 45 -4.10 -31.85 -32.28
N GLN A 46 -2.82 -31.47 -32.37
CA GLN A 46 -1.93 -31.40 -31.21
C GLN A 46 -1.96 -30.01 -30.60
N SER A 47 -2.08 -29.96 -29.26
CA SER A 47 -1.91 -28.74 -28.48
C SER A 47 -0.98 -28.98 -27.30
N SER A 48 -0.23 -27.94 -26.93
CA SER A 48 0.62 -27.94 -25.74
C SER A 48 0.48 -26.60 -25.02
N THR A 49 0.37 -26.64 -23.71
CA THR A 49 0.24 -25.44 -22.87
C THR A 49 1.31 -25.46 -21.79
N THR A 50 2.11 -24.40 -21.72
CA THR A 50 3.11 -24.18 -20.68
C THR A 50 2.69 -23.01 -19.81
N ARG A 51 2.67 -23.19 -18.49
CA ARG A 51 2.38 -22.13 -17.53
C ARG A 51 3.63 -21.83 -16.71
N LYS A 52 4.07 -20.58 -16.71
CA LYS A 52 5.13 -20.04 -15.85
C LYS A 52 4.54 -18.94 -14.96
N GLY A 53 5.22 -18.60 -13.87
CA GLY A 53 4.79 -17.50 -13.02
C GLY A 53 5.96 -16.82 -12.32
N ARG A 54 5.71 -15.61 -11.84
CA ARG A 54 6.62 -14.81 -11.02
C ARG A 54 5.84 -14.27 -9.83
N GLN A 55 6.50 -14.16 -8.69
CA GLN A 55 5.97 -13.50 -7.50
C GLN A 55 6.97 -12.46 -7.02
N GLY A 56 6.48 -11.44 -6.32
CA GLY A 56 7.31 -10.44 -5.68
C GLY A 56 6.49 -9.55 -4.77
N THR A 57 7.13 -8.51 -4.24
CA THR A 57 6.50 -7.52 -3.38
C THR A 57 6.78 -6.11 -3.89
N VAL A 58 5.79 -5.24 -3.72
CA VAL A 58 5.92 -3.80 -3.91
C VAL A 58 6.09 -3.18 -2.51
N PRO A 59 7.15 -2.37 -2.28
CA PRO A 59 7.34 -1.70 -1.00
C PRO A 59 6.14 -0.81 -0.65
N GLY A 60 5.77 -0.80 0.62
CA GLY A 60 4.78 0.16 1.14
C GLY A 60 5.30 1.60 1.09
N ARG A 61 4.40 2.56 1.25
CA ARG A 61 4.73 3.98 1.26
C ARG A 61 3.75 4.80 2.09
N GLU A 62 4.25 5.89 2.65
CA GLU A 62 3.43 6.92 3.29
C GLU A 62 3.24 8.10 2.33
N PHE A 63 2.01 8.61 2.25
CA PHE A 63 1.67 9.72 1.39
C PHE A 63 1.70 11.03 2.16
N ALA A 64 2.42 12.02 1.63
CA ALA A 64 2.41 13.36 2.19
C ALA A 64 1.03 14.01 2.02
N LEU A 65 0.48 14.51 3.12
CA LEU A 65 -0.74 15.33 3.13
C LEU A 65 -0.40 16.82 3.16
N HIS A 66 -1.39 17.67 3.44
CA HIS A 66 -1.20 19.11 3.53
C HIS A 66 -0.13 19.49 4.57
N ARG A 67 0.67 20.53 4.31
CA ARG A 67 1.78 20.96 5.19
C ARG A 67 1.36 21.19 6.65
N ALA A 68 0.14 21.67 6.87
CA ALA A 68 -0.41 21.84 8.22
C ALA A 68 -0.57 20.50 8.96
N ASN A 69 -1.00 19.44 8.26
CA ASN A 69 -1.09 18.10 8.82
C ASN A 69 0.30 17.59 9.24
N SER A 70 1.32 17.73 8.38
CA SER A 70 2.69 17.32 8.71
C SER A 70 3.23 18.00 9.96
N LYS A 71 2.94 19.29 10.15
CA LYS A 71 3.32 20.03 11.36
C LYS A 71 2.63 19.48 12.62
N VAL A 72 1.34 19.13 12.53
CA VAL A 72 0.62 18.56 13.67
C VAL A 72 1.11 17.13 13.95
N CYS A 73 1.31 16.31 12.92
CA CYS A 73 1.86 14.97 13.05
C CYS A 73 3.26 14.97 13.70
N SER A 74 4.15 15.90 13.32
CA SER A 74 5.46 16.00 14.00
C SER A 74 5.34 16.32 15.49
N LEU A 75 4.28 17.01 15.92
CA LEU A 75 4.05 17.31 17.34
C LEU A 75 3.42 16.14 18.09
N LEU A 76 2.50 15.42 17.45
CA LEU A 76 1.75 14.33 18.09
C LEU A 76 2.55 13.01 18.12
N LEU A 77 3.25 12.67 17.03
CA LEU A 77 4.02 11.42 16.94
C LEU A 77 5.27 11.42 17.83
N MET A 78 5.84 12.60 18.13
CA MET A 78 6.97 12.71 19.07
C MET A 78 6.56 12.61 20.55
N ALA A 79 5.26 12.67 20.86
CA ALA A 79 4.75 12.63 22.23
C ALA A 79 4.32 11.22 22.69
N GLU A 80 4.41 10.22 21.81
CA GLU A 80 4.08 8.81 22.09
C GLU A 80 5.32 7.94 22.40
N GLU A 81 6.49 8.55 22.63
CA GLU A 81 7.68 7.88 23.19
C GLU A 81 7.75 7.97 24.72
#